data_AF-A0A560AH67-F1
#
_entry.id   AF-A0A560AH67-F1
#
_cell.length_a   1.000
_cell.length_b   1.000
_cell.length_c   1.000
_cell.angle_alpha   90.00
_cell.angle_beta   90.00
_cell.angle_gamma   90.00
#
_symmetry.space_group_name_H-M   'P 1'
#
loop_
_entity.id
_entity.type
_entity.pdbx_description
1 polymer ?
#
loop_
_entity_poly.entity_id
_entity_poly.type
_entity_poly.pdbx_seq_one_letter_code
_entity_poly.pdbx_strand_id
1 'polypeptide(L)'
;MAPVPAAQPTRFAIQKARGKGWKTLEVGEDLDHARARFNLMVRVNPRAYFRLIQLDHNAGAAGGDGIEFNWKLIELHDPNQGGASGAGPKPAPARAPRRVVAGGGAKPPRRREKVRLPLRFYAAVVLAGVLVGGLLYLRYGLPGP
;
A
#
# COMPACT_ATOMS: atom_id res chain seq x y z
N MET A 1 -22.41 6.08 33.91
CA MET A 1 -21.18 6.56 33.27
C MET A 1 -20.43 5.33 32.78
N ALA A 2 -20.54 4.98 31.50
CA ALA A 2 -19.91 3.78 30.95
C ALA A 2 -18.38 3.99 30.86
N PRO A 3 -17.56 2.98 31.15
CA PRO A 3 -16.12 3.11 31.02
C PRO A 3 -15.75 3.29 29.55
N VAL A 4 -15.06 4.39 29.24
CA VAL A 4 -14.44 4.60 27.92
C VAL A 4 -13.41 3.48 27.75
N PRO A 5 -13.53 2.59 26.75
CA PRO A 5 -12.50 1.59 26.51
C PRO A 5 -11.19 2.33 26.20
N ALA A 6 -10.17 2.08 27.01
CA ALA A 6 -8.86 2.69 26.82
C ALA A 6 -8.40 2.40 25.39
N ALA A 7 -8.23 3.44 24.59
CA ALA A 7 -7.70 3.32 23.24
C ALA A 7 -6.33 2.65 23.35
N GLN A 8 -6.19 1.43 22.82
CA GLN A 8 -4.91 0.75 22.85
C GLN A 8 -3.85 1.61 22.12
N PRO A 9 -2.62 1.67 22.64
CA PRO A 9 -1.60 2.54 22.08
C PRO A 9 -1.24 2.15 20.65
N THR A 10 -1.04 3.16 19.81
CA THR A 10 -0.47 3.00 18.46
C THR A 10 0.88 2.29 18.53
N ARG A 11 1.08 1.30 17.66
CA ARG A 11 2.35 0.54 17.58
C ARG A 11 2.94 0.67 16.19
N PHE A 12 4.27 0.61 16.10
CA PHE A 12 5.00 0.65 14.84
C PHE A 12 5.73 -0.66 14.63
N ALA A 13 5.53 -1.33 13.50
CA ALA A 13 6.16 -2.59 13.20
C ALA A 13 7.12 -2.46 12.01
N ILE A 14 8.32 -3.00 12.16
CA ILE A 14 9.30 -3.15 11.09
C ILE A 14 9.18 -4.57 10.54
N GLN A 15 8.99 -4.68 9.24
CA GLN A 15 8.83 -5.97 8.57
C GLN A 15 9.81 -6.11 7.42
N LYS A 16 10.27 -7.34 7.20
CA LYS A 16 11.16 -7.72 6.10
C LYS A 16 10.47 -8.72 5.20
N ALA A 17 10.61 -8.57 3.88
CA ALA A 17 10.08 -9.56 2.95
C ALA A 17 10.82 -10.90 3.08
N ARG A 18 10.06 -11.99 3.08
CA ARG A 18 10.55 -13.37 3.08
C ARG A 18 9.68 -14.20 2.13
N GLY A 19 10.23 -14.52 0.95
CA GLY A 19 9.47 -15.24 -0.08
C GLY A 19 8.25 -14.43 -0.54
N LYS A 20 7.05 -15.00 -0.37
CA LYS A 20 5.77 -14.33 -0.70
C LYS A 20 5.17 -13.53 0.46
N GLY A 21 5.77 -13.57 1.65
CA GLY A 21 5.21 -12.96 2.87
C GLY A 21 6.11 -11.88 3.48
N TRP A 22 5.58 -11.23 4.51
CA TRP A 22 6.30 -10.27 5.33
C TRP A 22 6.50 -10.83 6.73
N LYS A 23 7.75 -10.84 7.20
CA LYS A 23 8.09 -11.24 8.56
C LYS A 23 8.28 -9.99 9.42
N THR A 24 7.51 -9.88 10.50
CA THR A 24 7.74 -8.86 11.53
C THR A 24 9.05 -9.15 12.25
N LEU A 25 9.91 -8.15 12.31
CA LEU A 25 11.19 -8.22 13.00
C LEU A 25 11.07 -7.57 14.37
N GLU A 26 10.54 -6.35 14.41
CA GLU A 26 10.40 -5.57 15.64
C GLU A 26 9.06 -4.83 15.64
N VAL A 27 8.52 -4.63 16.85
CA VAL A 27 7.35 -3.78 17.11
C VAL A 27 7.76 -2.83 18.23
N GLY A 28 7.65 -1.52 17.98
CA GLY A 28 7.92 -0.46 18.94
C GLY A 28 6.70 0.43 19.15
N GLU A 29 6.76 1.26 20.18
CA GLU A 29 5.66 2.20 20.54
C GLU A 29 5.95 3.63 20.05
N ASP A 30 7.23 3.96 19.84
CA ASP A 30 7.67 5.27 19.36
C ASP A 30 8.09 5.25 17.88
N LEU A 31 7.65 6.28 17.14
CA LEU A 31 7.87 6.39 15.69
C LEU A 31 9.32 6.73 15.36
N ASP A 32 9.92 7.67 16.09
CA ASP A 32 11.27 8.14 15.80
C ASP A 32 12.30 7.05 16.07
N HIS A 33 12.12 6.33 17.18
CA HIS A 33 12.90 5.14 17.49
C HIS A 33 12.73 4.05 16.42
N ALA A 34 11.49 3.73 16.04
CA ALA A 34 11.22 2.72 15.01
C ALA A 34 11.81 3.10 13.65
N ARG A 35 11.77 4.38 13.27
CA ARG A 35 12.39 4.88 12.03
C ARG A 35 13.92 4.79 12.07
N ALA A 36 14.54 5.13 13.20
CA ALA A 36 15.99 4.98 13.36
C ALA A 36 16.42 3.51 13.21
N ARG A 37 15.69 2.58 13.83
CA ARG A 37 15.91 1.13 13.70
C ARG A 37 15.70 0.63 12.28
N PHE A 38 14.64 1.09 11.61
CA PHE A 38 14.37 0.78 10.20
C PHE A 38 15.54 1.18 9.31
N ASN A 39 16.03 2.43 9.45
CA ASN A 39 17.17 2.92 8.69
C ASN A 39 18.44 2.12 8.95
N LEU A 40 18.68 1.71 10.19
CA LEU A 40 19.81 0.83 10.52
C LEU A 40 19.67 -0.54 9.86
N MET A 41 18.49 -1.16 9.91
CA MET A 41 18.24 -2.46 9.26
C MET A 41 18.42 -2.40 7.74
N VAL A 42 17.95 -1.33 7.11
CA VAL A 42 18.15 -1.07 5.68
C VAL A 42 19.64 -0.95 5.36
N ARG A 43 20.41 -0.22 6.18
CA ARG A 43 21.88 -0.10 5.99
C ARG A 43 22.60 -1.44 6.13
N VAL A 44 22.18 -2.30 7.06
CA VAL A 44 22.79 -3.62 7.27
C VAL A 44 22.43 -4.59 6.14
N ASN A 45 21.22 -4.51 5.56
CA ASN A 45 20.80 -5.38 4.47
C ASN A 45 20.12 -4.61 3.33
N PRO A 46 20.87 -3.82 2.55
CA PRO A 46 20.29 -2.88 1.58
C PRO A 46 19.58 -3.55 0.41
N ARG A 47 19.81 -4.86 0.19
CA ARG A 47 19.23 -5.66 -0.89
C ARG A 47 17.88 -6.27 -0.54
N ALA A 48 17.45 -6.19 0.71
CA ALA A 48 16.18 -6.74 1.15
C ALA A 48 15.09 -5.68 1.14
N TYR A 49 13.86 -6.10 0.86
CA TYR A 49 12.68 -5.25 1.03
C TYR A 49 12.36 -5.11 2.51
N PHE A 50 12.22 -3.87 2.97
CA PHE A 50 11.76 -3.55 4.32
C PHE A 50 10.59 -2.61 4.27
N ARG A 51 9.67 -2.74 5.22
CA ARG A 51 8.60 -1.76 5.43
C ARG A 51 8.43 -1.41 6.89
N LEU A 52 8.10 -0.16 7.15
CA LEU A 52 7.66 0.36 8.44
C LEU A 52 6.16 0.61 8.35
N ILE A 53 5.39 -0.03 9.23
CA ILE A 53 3.94 0.11 9.30
C ILE A 53 3.53 0.63 10.68
N GLN A 54 2.50 1.48 10.71
CA GLN A 54 1.77 1.83 11.90
C GLN A 54 0.59 0.87 12.06
N LEU A 55 0.34 0.45 13.30
CA LEU A 55 -0.74 -0.43 13.71
C LEU A 55 -1.58 0.36 14.71
N ASP A 56 -2.76 0.77 14.27
CA ASP A 56 -3.75 1.43 15.10
C ASP A 56 -4.87 0.45 15.44
N HIS A 57 -5.27 0.42 16.71
CA HIS A 57 -6.37 -0.43 17.16
C HIS A 57 -7.71 0.21 16.78
N ASN A 58 -8.56 -0.52 16.05
CA ASN A 58 -9.89 -0.01 15.72
C ASN A 58 -10.84 -0.27 16.89
N ALA A 59 -11.11 0.76 17.70
CA ALA A 59 -12.01 0.66 18.85
C ALA A 59 -13.50 0.48 18.46
N GLY A 60 -13.84 0.46 17.16
CA GLY A 60 -15.21 0.42 16.65
C GLY A 60 -15.65 -0.88 15.97
N ALA A 61 -14.83 -1.93 15.93
CA ALA A 61 -15.22 -3.23 15.34
C ALA A 61 -16.14 -4.01 16.29
N ALA A 62 -17.37 -3.50 16.48
CA ALA A 62 -18.40 -4.10 17.33
C ALA A 62 -19.11 -5.30 16.67
N GLY A 63 -18.43 -6.04 15.78
CA GLY A 63 -19.04 -7.10 14.99
C GLY A 63 -18.08 -8.22 14.65
N GLY A 64 -17.84 -9.12 15.61
CA GLY A 64 -17.33 -10.47 15.35
C GLY A 64 -15.82 -10.66 15.50
N ASP A 65 -15.42 -11.19 16.65
CA ASP A 65 -14.35 -12.18 16.82
C ASP A 65 -12.94 -11.89 16.28
N GLY A 66 -12.50 -10.63 16.21
CA GLY A 66 -11.12 -10.31 15.84
C GLY A 66 -10.63 -9.00 16.42
N ILE A 67 -9.41 -9.01 16.99
CA ILE A 67 -8.68 -7.77 17.24
C ILE A 67 -8.27 -7.23 15.86
N GLU A 68 -9.07 -6.33 15.30
CA GLU A 68 -8.81 -5.72 14.00
C GLU A 68 -7.82 -4.56 14.14
N PHE A 69 -6.70 -4.66 13.43
CA PHE A 69 -5.69 -3.61 13.37
C PHE A 69 -5.77 -2.87 12.03
N ASN A 70 -5.96 -1.55 12.11
CA ASN A 70 -5.75 -0.67 10.97
C ASN A 70 -4.24 -0.52 10.76
N TRP A 71 -3.74 -1.10 9.67
CA TRP A 71 -2.34 -0.97 9.30
C TRP A 71 -2.17 0.16 8.28
N LYS A 72 -1.18 1.02 8.51
CA LYS A 72 -0.81 2.10 7.60
C LYS A 72 0.67 1.98 7.25
N LEU A 73 0.98 1.94 5.97
CA LEU A 73 2.37 1.97 5.51
C LEU A 73 2.94 3.38 5.73
N ILE A 74 4.01 3.47 6.53
CA ILE A 74 4.74 4.73 6.77
C ILE A 74 5.88 4.85 5.77
N GLU A 75 6.70 3.80 5.67
CA GLU A 75 7.93 3.84 4.89
C GLU A 75 8.20 2.47 4.26
N LEU A 76 8.72 2.47 3.03
CA LEU A 76 9.05 1.26 2.29
C LEU A 76 10.44 1.44 1.66
N HIS A 77 11.36 0.56 2.03
CA HIS A 77 12.63 0.42 1.35
C HIS A 77 12.51 -0.66 0.28
N ASP A 78 12.59 -0.22 -0.97
CA ASP A 78 12.67 -1.09 -2.14
C ASP A 78 14.11 -1.08 -2.67
N PRO A 79 14.84 -2.21 -2.59
CA PRO A 79 16.22 -2.31 -3.09
C PRO A 79 16.35 -2.03 -4.59
N ASN A 80 15.25 -2.16 -5.35
CA ASN A 80 15.22 -1.91 -6.79
C ASN A 80 14.80 -0.48 -7.14
N GLN A 81 14.28 0.30 -6.18
CA GLN A 81 13.98 1.73 -6.40
C GLN A 81 15.23 2.61 -6.51
N GLY A 82 16.40 2.08 -6.15
CA GLY A 82 17.71 2.73 -6.36
C GLY A 82 18.10 2.96 -7.83
N GLY A 83 17.26 2.54 -8.80
CA GLY A 83 17.40 2.93 -10.21
C GLY A 83 16.67 4.22 -10.60
N ALA A 84 15.83 4.79 -9.72
CA ALA A 84 14.96 5.92 -10.07
C ALA A 84 15.01 7.13 -9.12
N SER A 85 15.73 7.07 -7.99
CA SER A 85 15.96 8.28 -7.19
C SER A 85 17.18 8.15 -6.28
N GLY A 86 18.22 8.95 -6.55
CA GLY A 86 19.04 9.54 -5.49
C GLY A 86 20.15 8.71 -4.83
N ALA A 87 20.87 7.86 -5.57
CA ALA A 87 22.24 7.48 -5.16
C ALA A 87 23.20 7.99 -6.24
N GLY A 88 24.09 8.91 -5.86
CA GLY A 88 24.97 9.62 -6.77
C GLY A 88 25.74 8.68 -7.72
N PRO A 89 26.05 9.14 -8.95
CA PRO A 89 26.84 8.35 -9.88
C PRO A 89 28.20 8.04 -9.25
N LYS A 90 28.54 6.76 -9.11
CA LYS A 90 29.96 6.36 -9.03
C LYS A 90 30.65 6.93 -10.27
N PRO A 91 31.79 7.64 -10.15
CA PRO A 91 32.48 8.16 -11.31
C PRO A 91 33.03 6.97 -12.11
N ALA A 92 32.43 6.71 -13.26
CA ALA A 92 33.05 5.88 -14.29
C ALA A 92 34.18 6.71 -14.94
N PRO A 93 35.34 6.12 -15.27
CA PRO A 93 36.44 6.86 -15.87
C PRO A 93 36.06 7.40 -17.25
N ALA A 94 36.41 8.67 -17.44
CA ALA A 94 36.04 9.52 -18.55
C ALA A 94 36.47 8.97 -19.92
N ARG A 95 35.52 8.92 -20.87
CA ARG A 95 35.81 8.93 -22.30
C ARG A 95 35.06 10.12 -22.94
N ALA A 96 35.78 10.83 -23.80
CA ALA A 96 35.59 12.20 -24.28
C ALA A 96 34.17 12.61 -24.79
N PRO A 97 33.86 13.92 -24.80
CA PRO A 97 32.49 14.43 -24.94
C PRO A 97 32.05 14.51 -26.41
N ARG A 98 30.80 14.11 -26.70
CA ARG A 98 30.14 14.44 -27.97
C ARG A 98 28.89 15.27 -27.71
N ARG A 99 29.03 16.55 -28.05
CA ARG A 99 28.02 17.59 -28.36
C ARG A 99 26.59 17.39 -27.86
N VAL A 100 26.22 18.27 -26.92
CA VAL A 100 24.85 18.59 -26.50
C VAL A 100 24.04 19.11 -27.69
N VAL A 101 22.84 18.57 -27.89
CA VAL A 101 21.75 19.27 -28.56
C VAL A 101 20.66 19.47 -27.52
N ALA A 102 20.41 20.74 -27.20
CA ALA A 102 19.34 21.17 -26.32
C ALA A 102 17.99 20.91 -26.99
N GLY A 103 17.05 20.33 -26.25
CA GLY A 103 15.68 20.12 -26.72
C GLY A 103 14.72 19.95 -25.56
N GLY A 104 13.98 21.02 -25.27
CA GLY A 104 12.58 21.02 -24.85
C GLY A 104 12.18 20.18 -23.64
N GLY A 105 11.82 20.86 -22.56
CA GLY A 105 11.17 20.26 -21.40
C GLY A 105 9.94 19.45 -21.75
N ALA A 106 9.95 18.17 -21.38
CA ALA A 106 8.76 17.34 -21.31
C ALA A 106 8.65 16.81 -19.88
N LYS A 107 7.60 17.23 -19.16
CA LYS A 107 7.20 16.63 -17.89
C LYS A 107 7.04 15.12 -18.10
N PRO A 108 7.57 14.26 -17.21
CA PRO A 108 7.40 12.82 -17.35
C PRO A 108 5.91 12.48 -17.26
N PRO A 109 5.36 11.62 -18.15
CA PRO A 109 3.98 11.20 -18.06
C PRO A 109 3.82 10.45 -16.74
N ARG A 110 2.93 10.95 -15.87
CA ARG A 110 2.49 10.25 -14.66
C ARG A 110 2.02 8.86 -15.07
N ARG A 111 2.85 7.88 -14.78
CA ARG A 111 2.65 6.47 -15.09
C ARG A 111 1.45 6.02 -14.26
N ARG A 112 0.25 6.09 -14.86
CA ARG A 112 -0.98 5.55 -14.27
C ARG A 112 -0.76 4.05 -14.12
N GLU A 113 -0.56 3.62 -12.88
CA GLU A 113 -0.43 2.23 -12.53
C GLU A 113 -1.74 1.52 -12.93
N LYS A 114 -1.68 0.72 -14.00
CA LYS A 114 -2.84 -0.04 -14.48
C LYS A 114 -3.08 -1.20 -13.53
N VAL A 115 -3.81 -0.94 -12.45
CA VAL A 115 -4.38 -2.01 -11.62
C VAL A 115 -5.39 -2.76 -12.48
N ARG A 116 -5.15 -4.06 -12.69
CA ARG A 116 -6.07 -4.92 -13.46
C ARG A 116 -7.31 -5.17 -12.61
N LEU A 117 -8.32 -4.33 -12.77
CA LEU A 117 -9.62 -4.52 -12.14
C LEU A 117 -10.36 -5.70 -12.81
N PRO A 118 -11.03 -6.57 -12.04
CA PRO A 118 -11.80 -7.68 -12.58
C PRO A 118 -13.14 -7.20 -13.17
N LEU A 119 -13.08 -6.38 -14.21
CA LEU A 119 -14.24 -5.76 -14.87
C LEU A 119 -15.32 -6.78 -15.25
N ARG A 120 -14.92 -7.99 -15.66
CA ARG A 120 -15.84 -9.08 -16.01
C ARG A 120 -16.69 -9.55 -14.82
N PHE A 121 -16.10 -9.58 -13.63
CA PHE A 121 -16.81 -9.97 -12.41
C PHE A 121 -17.87 -8.92 -12.05
N TYR A 122 -17.49 -7.65 -12.06
CA TYR A 122 -18.44 -6.56 -11.81
C TYR A 122 -19.57 -6.51 -12.84
N ALA A 123 -19.24 -6.68 -14.13
CA ALA A 123 -20.25 -6.74 -15.19
C ALA A 123 -21.24 -7.90 -14.99
N ALA A 124 -20.77 -9.08 -14.59
CA ALA A 124 -21.62 -10.23 -14.31
C ALA A 124 -22.57 -9.97 -13.12
N VAL A 125 -22.06 -9.37 -12.04
CA VAL A 125 -22.87 -9.03 -10.86
C VAL A 125 -23.95 -8.00 -11.21
N VAL A 126 -23.59 -6.95 -11.95
CA VAL A 126 -24.56 -5.93 -12.40
C VAL A 126 -25.62 -6.56 -13.29
N LEU A 127 -25.24 -7.41 -14.24
CA LEU A 127 -26.19 -8.08 -15.14
C LEU A 127 -27.14 -9.01 -14.37
N ALA A 128 -26.63 -9.77 -13.41
CA ALA A 128 -27.45 -10.61 -12.54
C ALA A 128 -28.42 -9.78 -11.70
N GLY A 129 -27.97 -8.67 -11.13
CA GLY A 129 -28.82 -7.74 -10.37
C GLY A 129 -29.93 -7.13 -11.23
N VAL A 130 -29.63 -6.71 -12.46
CA VAL A 130 -30.63 -6.19 -13.40
C VAL A 130 -31.64 -7.26 -13.80
N LEU A 131 -31.19 -8.50 -14.06
CA LEU A 131 -32.10 -9.60 -14.41
C LEU A 131 -33.03 -9.95 -13.25
N VAL A 132 -32.50 -10.11 -12.04
CA VAL A 132 -33.31 -10.43 -10.85
C VAL A 132 -34.25 -9.28 -10.51
N GLY A 133 -33.73 -8.05 -10.50
CA GLY A 133 -34.53 -6.84 -10.25
C GLY A 133 -35.62 -6.64 -11.30
N GLY A 134 -35.31 -6.84 -12.57
CA GLY A 134 -36.28 -6.78 -13.66
C GLY A 134 -37.35 -7.85 -13.54
N LEU A 135 -36.98 -9.09 -13.18
CA LEU A 135 -37.93 -10.18 -12.97
C LEU A 135 -38.88 -9.89 -11.80
N LEU A 136 -38.35 -9.35 -10.70
CA LEU A 136 -39.16 -8.96 -9.54
C LEU A 136 -40.06 -7.75 -9.85
N TYR A 137 -39.54 -6.77 -10.59
CA TYR A 137 -40.32 -5.62 -11.04
C TYR A 137 -41.48 -6.04 -11.96
N LEU A 138 -41.24 -6.96 -12.88
CA LEU A 138 -42.31 -7.53 -13.72
C LEU A 138 -43.33 -8.32 -12.89
N ARG A 139 -42.87 -9.05 -11.87
CA ARG A 139 -43.72 -9.92 -11.05
C ARG A 139 -44.57 -9.17 -10.02
N TYR A 140 -44.07 -8.06 -9.49
CA TYR A 140 -44.69 -7.34 -8.37
C TYR A 140 -44.95 -5.86 -8.64
N GLY A 141 -44.37 -5.30 -9.70
CA GLY A 141 -44.41 -3.87 -10.02
C GLY A 141 -45.31 -3.49 -11.19
N LEU A 142 -45.92 -4.44 -11.91
CA LEU A 142 -47.02 -4.13 -12.83
C LEU A 142 -48.35 -4.15 -12.08
N PRO A 143 -49.00 -3.01 -11.82
CA PRO A 143 -50.44 -3.01 -11.62
C PRO A 143 -51.07 -3.49 -12.94
N GLY A 144 -51.86 -4.57 -12.85
CA GLY A 144 -52.64 -5.04 -14.00
C GLY A 144 -53.60 -3.96 -14.51
N PRO A 145 -54.04 -4.05 -15.78
CA PRO A 145 -55.00 -3.10 -16.34
C PRO A 145 -56.32 -3.05 -15.58
#